data_AF-A0A2R8BP47-F1
#
_entry.id   AF-A0A2R8BP47-F1
#
_cell.length_a   1.000
_cell.length_b   1.000
_cell.length_c   1.000
_cell.angle_alpha   90.00
_cell.angle_beta   90.00
_cell.angle_gamma   90.00
#
_symmetry.space_group_name_H-M   'P 1'
#
loop_
_entity.id
_entity.type
_entity.pdbx_description
1 polymer ?
#
loop_
_entity_poly.entity_id
_entity_poly.type
_entity_poly.pdbx_seq_one_letter_code
_entity_poly.pdbx_strand_id
1 'polypeptide(L)'
;MVVAKPKEQFNSWNPGLSSDIPAALLPHVTLYDPENSHVGYEEAKNAADFCGLKPQEMVSFTVPRLAVHEILIRVTADLCVPDGPNYEDLGLNLRGMAERILKGYVEPRMTELEHAFSALRREVEHALDEHLERGIYTRSASTQADQQGFLSRIFAKKARAPVEKTLPEIEAISEWQEVLAKPALPFERACLEGLHTIVAGIVGQRGRLMGDKSMVNRLATNWICNSYGSQKIGEMIEPIIREAVTAEGYRFLPFQTAPFVLNVKGASAAGKSTIRPLQRKLAERLGLPWEDFALVSPDYWRKFLLDYDSLGDGFKYAAMLTGQELEIIDKKLDGYMEAKAMRSEMPHLLIDRFRFDSFESVAKQQADGRLLSRFGDTVFMFFVITPPAETVERAWKRGLETGRYKAVDDLLYHNIEAYTGMPNLFFTWVKKERQTVHFEFLDNSVPYGQPPRTAAFGWNDKLTVLDVDCMRSLTRYRSVNIDAKGPDEVLMETDEAKSDILADCIEKITDVTFLDQRTLEVLGHTRDGKCDYEVDGFFAKNSLPCAHVSPTAGGDGDEDSARLGGTKLELDAERERKFTVGAWGGE
;
A
#
# COMPACT_ATOMS: atom_id res chain seq x y z
N MET A 1 10.32 -29.49 44.33
CA MET A 1 10.38 -28.05 44.01
C MET A 1 10.34 -27.91 42.51
N VAL A 2 9.18 -27.56 41.96
CA VAL A 2 9.10 -27.13 40.55
C VAL A 2 9.69 -25.73 40.52
N VAL A 3 10.87 -25.59 39.91
CA VAL A 3 11.47 -24.29 39.65
C VAL A 3 10.53 -23.58 38.68
N ALA A 4 9.74 -22.63 39.20
CA ALA A 4 8.96 -21.74 38.36
C ALA A 4 9.96 -21.03 37.42
N LYS A 5 9.81 -21.26 36.10
CA LYS A 5 10.53 -20.46 35.10
C LYS A 5 10.28 -18.98 35.42
N PRO A 6 11.31 -18.12 35.48
CA PRO A 6 11.08 -16.70 35.66
C PRO A 6 10.14 -16.24 34.55
N LYS A 7 9.05 -15.55 34.91
CA LYS A 7 8.20 -14.87 33.93
C LYS A 7 9.10 -13.89 33.20
N GLU A 8 9.42 -14.17 31.94
CA GLU A 8 10.16 -13.24 31.09
C GLU A 8 9.42 -11.90 31.09
N GLN A 9 10.10 -10.85 31.52
CA GLN A 9 9.54 -9.51 31.56
C GLN A 9 9.63 -8.92 30.15
N PHE A 10 8.51 -8.93 29.43
CA PHE A 10 8.44 -8.35 28.08
C PHE A 10 8.61 -6.83 28.13
N ASN A 11 9.28 -6.28 27.12
CA ASN A 11 9.50 -4.86 26.94
C ASN A 11 9.53 -4.52 25.43
N SER A 12 9.80 -3.26 25.07
CA SER A 12 9.80 -2.81 23.67
C SER A 12 10.81 -3.52 22.77
N TRP A 13 11.95 -3.94 23.34
CA TRP A 13 13.05 -4.60 22.62
C TRP A 13 13.01 -6.14 22.75
N ASN A 14 12.15 -6.66 23.62
CA ASN A 14 11.81 -8.06 23.72
C ASN A 14 10.29 -8.22 23.94
N PRO A 15 9.49 -8.04 22.87
CA PRO A 15 8.05 -8.02 23.02
C PRO A 15 7.46 -9.43 23.14
N GLY A 16 8.27 -10.49 23.01
CA GLY A 16 7.82 -11.88 23.08
C GLY A 16 7.05 -12.33 21.83
N LEU A 17 7.36 -11.77 20.67
CA LEU A 17 6.89 -12.23 19.37
C LEU A 17 8.01 -12.14 18.33
N SER A 18 7.91 -12.99 17.31
CA SER A 18 8.76 -13.04 16.11
C SER A 18 8.06 -12.41 14.91
N SER A 19 8.82 -12.01 13.90
CA SER A 19 8.30 -11.58 12.58
C SER A 19 7.61 -12.71 11.81
N ASP A 20 7.96 -13.97 12.08
CA ASP A 20 7.27 -15.14 11.55
C ASP A 20 6.12 -15.59 12.47
N ILE A 21 5.00 -15.99 11.86
CA ILE A 21 3.89 -16.65 12.58
C ILE A 21 4.35 -18.06 12.97
N PRO A 22 4.30 -18.45 14.26
CA PRO A 22 4.62 -19.79 14.70
C PRO A 22 3.79 -20.85 13.96
N ALA A 23 4.38 -22.00 13.64
CA ALA A 23 3.72 -23.05 12.87
C ALA A 23 2.37 -23.49 13.47
N ALA A 24 2.26 -23.53 14.80
CA ALA A 24 1.02 -23.85 15.50
C ALA A 24 -0.10 -22.82 15.30
N LEU A 25 0.24 -21.57 14.97
CA LEU A 25 -0.71 -20.48 14.75
C LEU A 25 -1.08 -20.27 13.27
N LEU A 26 -0.36 -20.87 12.32
CA LEU A 26 -0.63 -20.73 10.89
C LEU A 26 -2.05 -21.17 10.48
N PRO A 27 -2.61 -22.29 11.00
CA PRO A 27 -4.00 -22.65 10.72
C PRO A 27 -5.03 -21.65 11.27
N HIS A 28 -4.64 -20.79 12.22
CA HIS A 28 -5.50 -19.77 12.84
C HIS A 28 -5.40 -18.40 12.15
N VAL A 29 -4.64 -18.28 11.06
CA VAL A 29 -4.72 -17.08 10.20
C VAL A 29 -6.13 -17.03 9.63
N THR A 30 -6.75 -15.86 9.67
CA THR A 30 -8.20 -15.70 9.47
C THR A 30 -8.73 -16.30 8.17
N LEU A 31 -7.97 -16.22 7.09
CA LEU A 31 -8.34 -16.75 5.77
C LEU A 31 -8.25 -18.28 5.64
N TYR A 32 -7.66 -18.98 6.61
CA TYR A 32 -7.66 -20.46 6.66
C TYR A 32 -8.67 -21.02 7.66
N ASP A 33 -9.36 -20.15 8.40
CA ASP A 33 -10.39 -20.57 9.35
C ASP A 33 -11.57 -21.21 8.57
N PRO A 34 -12.06 -22.39 8.98
CA PRO A 34 -13.19 -23.07 8.33
C PRO A 34 -14.48 -22.25 8.23
N GLU A 35 -14.69 -21.25 9.09
CA GLU A 35 -15.83 -20.34 9.00
C GLU A 35 -15.67 -19.33 7.85
N ASN A 36 -14.42 -19.00 7.51
CA ASN A 36 -14.07 -17.97 6.55
C ASN A 36 -13.71 -18.53 5.17
N SER A 37 -13.22 -19.78 5.10
CA SER A 37 -12.74 -20.40 3.86
C SER A 37 -13.05 -21.90 3.82
N HIS A 38 -13.33 -22.40 2.61
CA HIS A 38 -13.45 -23.84 2.33
C HIS A 38 -12.10 -24.56 2.20
N VAL A 39 -10.99 -23.81 2.21
CA VAL A 39 -9.62 -24.32 2.07
C VAL A 39 -8.81 -23.89 3.29
N GLY A 40 -8.31 -24.87 4.05
CA GLY A 40 -7.43 -24.65 5.20
C GLY A 40 -5.95 -24.49 4.82
N TYR A 41 -5.10 -24.18 5.81
CA TYR A 41 -3.69 -23.83 5.59
C TYR A 41 -2.90 -24.90 4.82
N GLU A 42 -2.96 -26.16 5.24
CA GLU A 42 -2.19 -27.24 4.60
C GLU A 42 -2.61 -27.47 3.15
N GLU A 43 -3.91 -27.41 2.85
CA GLU A 43 -4.39 -27.54 1.47
C GLU A 43 -3.94 -26.35 0.62
N ALA A 44 -4.08 -25.13 1.12
CA ALA A 44 -3.64 -23.91 0.44
C ALA A 44 -2.13 -23.92 0.17
N LYS A 45 -1.33 -24.35 1.14
CA LYS A 45 0.12 -24.49 1.02
C LYS A 45 0.49 -25.53 -0.03
N ASN A 46 -0.13 -26.71 0.00
CA ASN A 46 0.12 -27.75 -1.01
C ASN A 46 -0.26 -27.28 -2.42
N ALA A 47 -1.37 -26.56 -2.56
CA ALA A 47 -1.77 -25.95 -3.84
C ALA A 47 -0.77 -24.88 -4.30
N ALA A 48 -0.30 -24.03 -3.40
CA ALA A 48 0.72 -23.01 -3.67
C ALA A 48 2.04 -23.64 -4.13
N ASP A 49 2.55 -24.65 -3.42
CA ASP A 49 3.75 -25.41 -3.80
C ASP A 49 3.59 -26.14 -5.15
N PHE A 50 2.34 -26.43 -5.54
CA PHE A 50 2.03 -27.04 -6.81
C PHE A 50 2.10 -26.07 -7.99
N CYS A 51 1.54 -24.87 -7.84
CA CYS A 51 1.41 -23.87 -8.89
C CYS A 51 2.41 -22.69 -8.79
N GLY A 52 3.30 -22.67 -7.81
CA GLY A 52 4.27 -21.58 -7.63
C GLY A 52 3.64 -20.24 -7.23
N LEU A 53 2.44 -20.27 -6.63
CA LEU A 53 1.74 -19.09 -6.09
C LEU A 53 1.89 -19.01 -4.58
N LYS A 54 1.35 -17.96 -3.94
CA LYS A 54 1.36 -17.84 -2.48
C LYS A 54 0.18 -18.61 -1.86
N PRO A 55 0.32 -19.19 -0.66
CA PRO A 55 -0.78 -19.89 0.03
C PRO A 55 -2.07 -19.07 0.14
N GLN A 56 -1.97 -17.78 0.46
CA GLN A 56 -3.14 -16.89 0.58
C GLN A 56 -3.87 -16.64 -0.75
N GLU A 57 -3.26 -16.94 -1.90
CA GLU A 57 -3.92 -16.83 -3.21
C GLU A 57 -4.75 -18.08 -3.54
N MET A 58 -4.55 -19.19 -2.81
CA MET A 58 -5.14 -20.51 -3.06
C MET A 58 -6.35 -20.83 -2.19
N VAL A 59 -6.83 -19.87 -1.39
CA VAL A 59 -8.00 -20.07 -0.54
C VAL A 59 -9.31 -20.04 -1.32
N SER A 60 -10.42 -20.37 -0.67
CA SER A 60 -11.76 -20.23 -1.24
C SER A 60 -12.68 -19.67 -0.18
N PHE A 61 -12.83 -18.34 -0.16
CA PHE A 61 -13.66 -17.67 0.84
C PHE A 61 -15.12 -18.14 0.78
N THR A 62 -15.76 -18.20 1.93
CA THR A 62 -17.21 -18.40 2.02
C THR A 62 -17.94 -17.14 1.57
N VAL A 63 -19.21 -17.26 1.15
CA VAL A 63 -20.04 -16.11 0.77
C VAL A 63 -20.22 -15.13 1.93
N PRO A 64 -20.49 -15.57 3.18
CA PRO A 64 -20.47 -14.67 4.33
C PRO A 64 -19.17 -13.88 4.45
N ARG A 65 -18.01 -14.51 4.24
CA ARG A 65 -16.72 -13.81 4.35
C ARG A 65 -16.49 -12.82 3.21
N LEU A 66 -16.87 -13.17 1.98
CA LEU A 66 -16.85 -12.22 0.86
C LEU A 66 -17.77 -11.02 1.13
N ALA A 67 -18.95 -11.22 1.71
CA ALA A 67 -19.84 -10.14 2.10
C ALA A 67 -19.22 -9.22 3.18
N VAL A 68 -18.51 -9.79 4.17
CA VAL A 68 -17.71 -9.02 5.14
C VAL A 68 -16.69 -8.12 4.44
N HIS A 69 -15.96 -8.64 3.46
CA HIS A 69 -14.96 -7.86 2.72
C HIS A 69 -15.62 -6.67 2.02
N GLU A 70 -16.72 -6.91 1.30
CA GLU A 70 -17.44 -5.87 0.57
C GLU A 70 -18.04 -4.81 1.53
N ILE A 71 -18.60 -5.20 2.67
CA ILE A 71 -19.14 -4.24 3.65
C ILE A 71 -18.03 -3.33 4.20
N LEU A 72 -16.87 -3.89 4.55
CA LEU A 72 -15.74 -3.08 5.05
C LEU A 72 -15.27 -2.07 4.00
N ILE A 73 -15.21 -2.47 2.73
CA ILE A 73 -14.86 -1.60 1.59
C ILE A 73 -15.90 -0.48 1.45
N ARG A 74 -17.20 -0.83 1.41
CA ARG A 74 -18.30 0.09 1.12
C ARG A 74 -18.53 1.09 2.25
N VAL A 75 -18.44 0.66 3.50
CA VAL A 75 -18.47 1.56 4.66
C VAL A 75 -17.30 2.55 4.61
N THR A 76 -16.11 2.09 4.21
CA THR A 76 -14.91 2.94 4.13
C THR A 76 -14.96 3.92 2.96
N ALA A 77 -15.44 3.48 1.80
CA ALA A 77 -15.32 4.20 0.53
C ALA A 77 -16.55 5.06 0.18
N ASP A 78 -17.74 4.70 0.70
CA ASP A 78 -19.00 5.33 0.30
C ASP A 78 -19.70 6.08 1.42
N LEU A 79 -19.41 5.78 2.69
CA LEU A 79 -20.14 6.35 3.82
C LEU A 79 -19.28 7.33 4.62
N CYS A 80 -19.94 8.36 5.16
CA CYS A 80 -19.35 9.23 6.15
C CYS A 80 -19.25 8.47 7.48
N VAL A 81 -18.02 8.16 7.92
CA VAL A 81 -17.77 7.50 9.20
C VAL A 81 -17.32 8.55 10.22
N PRO A 82 -18.05 8.74 11.33
CA PRO A 82 -17.61 9.62 12.40
C PRO A 82 -16.29 9.12 13.01
N ASP A 83 -15.29 9.98 13.11
CA ASP A 83 -13.97 9.66 13.65
C ASP A 83 -13.77 10.10 15.11
N GLY A 84 -14.75 10.81 15.68
CA GLY A 84 -14.80 11.21 17.09
C GLY A 84 -13.65 12.13 17.54
N PRO A 85 -13.64 12.53 18.82
CA PRO A 85 -12.52 13.24 19.42
C PRO A 85 -11.34 12.32 19.76
N ASN A 86 -11.58 11.03 20.02
CA ASN A 86 -10.54 10.09 20.42
C ASN A 86 -10.04 9.26 19.23
N TYR A 87 -8.78 8.83 19.32
CA TYR A 87 -8.14 8.02 18.28
C TYR A 87 -8.89 6.72 17.95
N GLU A 88 -9.53 6.09 18.94
CA GLU A 88 -10.20 4.80 18.78
C GLU A 88 -11.58 4.90 18.13
N ASP A 89 -12.21 6.07 18.19
CA ASP A 89 -13.61 6.29 17.83
C ASP A 89 -13.87 5.96 16.36
N LEU A 90 -12.97 6.35 15.45
CA LEU A 90 -13.07 5.97 14.03
C LEU A 90 -13.18 4.45 13.85
N GLY A 91 -12.31 3.70 14.53
CA GLY A 91 -12.31 2.24 14.43
C GLY A 91 -13.60 1.63 15.01
N LEU A 92 -14.08 2.17 16.13
CA LEU A 92 -15.32 1.73 16.78
C LEU A 92 -16.54 2.03 15.90
N ASN A 93 -16.64 3.24 15.36
CA ASN A 93 -17.76 3.66 14.52
C ASN A 93 -17.79 2.91 13.19
N LEU A 94 -16.64 2.75 12.53
CA LEU A 94 -16.53 1.97 11.29
C LEU A 94 -17.04 0.54 11.51
N ARG A 95 -16.53 -0.13 12.54
CA ARG A 95 -16.93 -1.51 12.86
C ARG A 95 -18.39 -1.60 13.28
N GLY A 96 -18.88 -0.65 14.07
CA GLY A 96 -20.28 -0.60 14.49
C GLY A 96 -21.26 -0.31 13.35
N MET A 97 -20.86 0.48 12.34
CA MET A 97 -21.64 0.66 11.11
C MET A 97 -21.64 -0.61 10.27
N ALA A 98 -20.47 -1.21 10.05
CA ALA A 98 -20.32 -2.45 9.30
C ALA A 98 -21.11 -3.60 9.93
N GLU A 99 -21.04 -3.77 11.25
CA GLU A 99 -21.77 -4.81 11.99
C GLU A 99 -23.29 -4.63 11.87
N ARG A 100 -23.79 -3.39 12.00
CA ARG A 100 -25.22 -3.11 11.85
C ARG A 100 -25.74 -3.44 10.44
N ILE A 101 -24.99 -3.07 9.41
CA ILE A 101 -25.35 -3.39 8.02
C ILE A 101 -25.30 -4.90 7.79
N LEU A 102 -24.23 -5.57 8.26
CA LEU A 102 -24.06 -7.01 8.10
C LEU A 102 -25.19 -7.79 8.77
N LYS A 103 -25.36 -7.62 10.08
CA LYS A 103 -26.33 -8.40 10.88
C LYS A 103 -27.78 -8.03 10.60
N GLY A 104 -28.05 -6.73 10.39
CA GLY A 104 -29.41 -6.22 10.22
C GLY A 104 -30.00 -6.46 8.84
N TYR A 105 -29.16 -6.47 7.79
CA TYR A 105 -29.65 -6.37 6.41
C TYR A 105 -29.05 -7.42 5.47
N VAL A 106 -27.77 -7.77 5.61
CA VAL A 106 -27.10 -8.72 4.72
C VAL A 106 -27.29 -10.17 5.15
N GLU A 107 -27.02 -10.50 6.42
CA GLU A 107 -27.19 -11.84 6.99
C GLU A 107 -28.61 -12.41 6.80
N PRO A 108 -29.71 -11.64 6.97
CA PRO A 108 -31.07 -12.13 6.70
C PRO A 108 -31.30 -12.60 5.25
N ARG A 109 -30.48 -12.15 4.30
CA ARG A 109 -30.54 -12.52 2.88
C ARG A 109 -29.41 -13.45 2.45
N MET A 110 -28.63 -13.99 3.41
CA MET A 110 -27.44 -14.78 3.10
C MET A 110 -27.73 -16.01 2.24
N THR A 111 -28.83 -16.73 2.51
CA THR A 111 -29.21 -17.91 1.71
C THR A 111 -29.44 -17.57 0.23
N GLU A 112 -30.00 -16.40 -0.06
CA GLU A 112 -30.20 -15.93 -1.45
C GLU A 112 -28.85 -15.63 -2.12
N LEU A 113 -27.94 -14.97 -1.40
CA LEU A 113 -26.58 -14.68 -1.86
C LEU A 113 -25.79 -15.97 -2.12
N GLU A 114 -25.86 -16.95 -1.22
CA GLU A 114 -25.21 -18.25 -1.36
C GLU A 114 -25.72 -19.02 -2.57
N HIS A 115 -27.04 -19.02 -2.81
CA HIS A 115 -27.64 -19.64 -3.99
C HIS A 115 -27.18 -18.97 -5.29
N ALA A 116 -27.19 -17.64 -5.34
CA ALA A 116 -26.74 -16.88 -6.51
C ALA A 116 -25.24 -17.09 -6.78
N PHE A 117 -24.41 -17.07 -5.74
CA PHE A 117 -22.98 -17.31 -5.85
C PHE A 117 -22.66 -18.74 -6.27
N SER A 118 -23.42 -19.72 -5.77
CA SER A 118 -23.29 -21.12 -6.20
C SER A 118 -23.62 -21.31 -7.68
N ALA A 119 -24.59 -20.55 -8.21
CA ALA A 119 -24.89 -20.54 -9.64
C ALA A 119 -23.73 -19.94 -10.45
N LEU A 120 -23.20 -18.79 -10.03
CA LEU A 120 -22.01 -18.18 -10.62
C LEU A 120 -20.82 -19.13 -10.63
N ARG A 121 -20.56 -19.83 -9.51
CA ARG A 121 -19.46 -20.79 -9.42
C ARG A 121 -19.58 -21.90 -10.46
N ARG A 122 -20.79 -22.46 -10.65
CA ARG A 122 -21.03 -23.49 -11.69
C ARG A 122 -20.83 -22.94 -13.10
N GLU A 123 -21.20 -21.69 -13.34
CA GLU A 123 -20.98 -21.03 -14.64
C GLU A 123 -19.48 -20.87 -14.93
N VAL A 124 -18.70 -20.44 -13.93
CA VAL A 124 -17.24 -20.39 -14.00
C VAL A 124 -16.67 -21.78 -14.29
N GLU A 125 -17.01 -22.79 -13.48
CA GLU A 125 -16.52 -24.16 -13.64
C GLU A 125 -16.78 -24.69 -15.06
N HIS A 126 -17.97 -24.43 -15.61
CA HIS A 126 -18.33 -24.84 -16.96
C HIS A 126 -17.50 -24.11 -18.04
N ALA A 127 -17.36 -22.78 -17.94
CA ALA A 127 -16.56 -22.00 -18.89
C ALA A 127 -15.08 -22.41 -18.87
N LEU A 128 -14.52 -22.65 -17.68
CA LEU A 128 -13.15 -23.13 -17.52
C LEU A 128 -12.96 -24.51 -18.16
N ASP A 129 -13.92 -25.41 -17.99
CA ASP A 129 -13.89 -26.73 -18.61
C ASP A 129 -13.85 -26.66 -20.13
N GLU A 130 -14.66 -25.78 -20.74
CA GLU A 130 -14.66 -25.58 -22.19
C GLU A 130 -13.32 -25.02 -22.70
N HIS A 131 -12.76 -24.03 -22.00
CA HIS A 131 -11.45 -23.46 -22.35
C HIS A 131 -10.31 -24.46 -22.23
N LEU A 132 -10.28 -25.27 -21.17
CA LEU A 132 -9.27 -26.29 -20.95
C LEU A 132 -9.36 -27.41 -22.01
N GLU A 133 -10.57 -27.89 -22.33
CA GLU A 133 -10.75 -28.90 -23.38
C GLU A 133 -10.27 -28.39 -24.74
N ARG A 134 -10.70 -27.18 -25.12
CA ARG A 134 -10.36 -26.60 -26.42
C ARG A 134 -8.89 -26.23 -26.53
N GLY A 135 -8.34 -25.63 -25.48
CA GLY A 135 -7.00 -25.06 -25.46
C GLY A 135 -5.89 -26.09 -25.29
N ILE A 136 -6.09 -27.12 -24.47
CA ILE A 136 -5.00 -27.99 -24.02
C ILE A 136 -5.27 -29.47 -24.35
N TYR A 137 -6.39 -30.02 -23.88
CA TYR A 137 -6.60 -31.47 -23.90
C TYR A 137 -6.96 -32.01 -25.29
N THR A 138 -7.80 -31.30 -26.06
CA THR A 138 -8.11 -31.69 -27.45
C THR A 138 -6.89 -31.56 -28.37
N ARG A 139 -6.05 -30.53 -28.15
CA ARG A 139 -4.79 -30.35 -28.91
C ARG A 139 -3.83 -31.49 -28.64
N SER A 140 -3.67 -31.86 -27.38
CA SER A 140 -2.80 -32.97 -26.95
C SER A 140 -3.21 -34.31 -27.61
N ALA A 141 -4.52 -34.58 -27.71
CA ALA A 141 -5.03 -35.78 -28.40
C ALA A 141 -4.68 -35.79 -29.89
N SER A 142 -4.80 -34.64 -30.58
CA SER A 142 -4.43 -34.52 -31.99
C SER A 142 -2.93 -34.71 -32.25
N THR A 143 -2.07 -34.23 -31.34
CA THR A 143 -0.60 -34.36 -31.48
C THR A 143 -0.10 -35.79 -31.21
N GLN A 144 -0.81 -36.57 -30.38
CA GLN A 144 -0.51 -37.97 -30.13
C GLN A 144 -0.99 -38.89 -31.26
N ALA A 145 -2.15 -38.61 -31.86
CA ALA A 145 -2.68 -39.39 -32.99
C ALA A 145 -1.74 -39.36 -34.22
N ASP A 146 -1.10 -38.23 -34.47
CA ASP A 146 -0.15 -38.05 -35.58
C ASP A 146 1.16 -38.85 -35.40
N GLN A 147 1.46 -39.31 -34.17
CA GLN A 147 2.62 -40.16 -33.89
C GLN A 147 2.34 -41.67 -34.04
N GLN A 148 1.09 -42.09 -34.21
CA GLN A 148 0.70 -43.51 -34.30
C GLN A 148 0.51 -44.05 -35.73
N GLY A 149 1.04 -43.34 -36.74
CA GLY A 149 1.09 -43.85 -38.12
C GLY A 149 2.12 -44.98 -38.29
N PHE A 150 1.70 -46.24 -38.11
CA PHE A 150 2.50 -47.47 -38.26
C PHE A 150 3.22 -47.60 -39.63
N LEU A 151 2.78 -46.86 -40.67
CA LEU A 151 3.36 -46.87 -42.02
C LEU A 151 4.47 -45.83 -42.26
N SER A 152 4.72 -44.89 -41.34
CA SER A 152 5.74 -43.85 -41.50
C SER A 152 7.18 -44.31 -41.20
N ARG A 153 7.36 -45.50 -40.61
CA ARG A 153 8.68 -46.05 -40.25
C ARG A 153 9.45 -46.71 -41.40
N ILE A 154 8.81 -46.96 -42.55
CA ILE A 154 9.42 -47.71 -43.67
C ILE A 154 10.02 -46.77 -44.75
N PHE A 155 9.75 -45.46 -44.71
CA PHE A 155 10.28 -44.49 -45.68
C PHE A 155 10.89 -43.23 -45.05
N ALA A 156 11.67 -43.37 -43.98
CA ALA A 156 12.35 -42.24 -43.35
C ALA A 156 13.60 -41.79 -44.14
N LYS A 157 13.39 -41.02 -45.21
CA LYS A 157 14.42 -40.11 -45.75
C LYS A 157 14.65 -39.00 -44.72
N LYS A 158 15.86 -39.01 -44.14
CA LYS A 158 16.54 -37.94 -43.38
C LYS A 158 15.63 -36.77 -42.99
N ALA A 159 14.93 -36.92 -41.86
CA ALA A 159 14.10 -35.88 -41.31
C ALA A 159 14.96 -34.66 -40.93
N ARG A 160 14.47 -33.48 -41.33
CA ARG A 160 14.89 -32.17 -40.81
C ARG A 160 14.89 -32.22 -39.28
N ALA A 161 15.83 -31.50 -38.65
CA ALA A 161 15.88 -31.35 -37.19
C ALA A 161 14.46 -31.10 -36.63
N PRO A 162 14.07 -31.76 -35.53
CA PRO A 162 12.72 -31.62 -35.00
C PRO A 162 12.51 -30.14 -34.67
N VAL A 163 11.49 -29.54 -35.28
CA VAL A 163 10.92 -28.29 -34.78
C VAL A 163 10.56 -28.59 -33.33
N GLU A 164 11.14 -27.81 -32.41
CA GLU A 164 10.85 -27.89 -30.98
C GLU A 164 9.33 -27.77 -30.83
N LYS A 165 8.64 -28.89 -30.56
CA LYS A 165 7.18 -28.90 -30.44
C LYS A 165 6.84 -28.15 -29.17
N THR A 166 6.36 -26.92 -29.33
CA THR A 166 5.82 -26.13 -28.23
C THR A 166 4.72 -26.95 -27.57
N LEU A 167 4.77 -27.06 -26.24
CA LEU A 167 3.79 -27.84 -25.50
C LEU A 167 2.40 -27.17 -25.63
N PRO A 168 1.30 -27.94 -25.74
CA PRO A 168 -0.05 -27.39 -25.90
C PRO A 168 -0.43 -26.35 -24.83
N GLU A 169 0.03 -26.54 -23.60
CA GLU A 169 -0.17 -25.58 -22.50
C GLU A 169 0.54 -24.23 -22.72
N ILE A 170 1.72 -24.21 -23.37
CA ILE A 170 2.46 -22.97 -23.64
C ILE A 170 1.79 -22.18 -24.77
N GLU A 171 1.28 -22.89 -25.79
CA GLU A 171 0.47 -22.29 -26.84
C GLU A 171 -0.83 -21.70 -26.24
N ALA A 172 -1.52 -22.44 -25.39
CA ALA A 172 -2.75 -21.99 -24.74
C ALA A 172 -2.52 -20.74 -23.87
N ILE A 173 -1.45 -20.72 -23.06
CA ILE A 173 -1.06 -19.54 -22.26
C ILE A 173 -0.87 -18.32 -23.17
N SER A 174 -0.14 -18.48 -24.27
CA SER A 174 0.16 -17.39 -25.20
C SER A 174 -1.12 -16.87 -25.87
N GLU A 175 -2.01 -17.75 -26.32
CA GLU A 175 -3.29 -17.39 -26.92
C GLU A 175 -4.21 -16.68 -25.92
N TRP A 176 -4.32 -17.18 -24.69
CA TRP A 176 -5.11 -16.51 -23.66
C TRP A 176 -4.55 -15.12 -23.37
N GLN A 177 -3.23 -14.96 -23.33
CA GLN A 177 -2.59 -13.66 -23.16
C GLN A 177 -2.89 -12.68 -24.31
N GLU A 178 -2.92 -13.17 -25.56
CA GLU A 178 -3.31 -12.36 -26.74
C GLU A 178 -4.79 -11.94 -26.70
N VAL A 179 -5.68 -12.82 -26.21
CA VAL A 179 -7.10 -12.49 -26.03
C VAL A 179 -7.27 -11.46 -24.91
N LEU A 180 -6.55 -11.61 -23.80
CA LEU A 180 -6.58 -10.68 -22.67
C LEU A 180 -6.04 -9.28 -23.00
N ALA A 181 -5.22 -9.15 -24.03
CA ALA A 181 -4.75 -7.88 -24.57
C ALA A 181 -5.84 -7.09 -25.32
N LYS A 182 -6.99 -7.72 -25.63
CA LYS A 182 -8.13 -7.11 -26.31
C LYS A 182 -9.27 -6.83 -25.32
N PRO A 183 -10.14 -5.84 -25.60
CA PRO A 183 -11.37 -5.66 -24.83
C PRO A 183 -12.23 -6.92 -24.91
N ALA A 184 -12.59 -7.47 -23.75
CA ALA A 184 -13.43 -8.66 -23.60
C ALA A 184 -14.52 -8.39 -22.54
N LEU A 185 -15.56 -9.24 -22.52
CA LEU A 185 -16.57 -9.20 -21.47
C LEU A 185 -15.90 -9.49 -20.11
N PRO A 186 -16.32 -8.84 -19.00
CA PRO A 186 -15.69 -9.01 -17.70
C PRO A 186 -15.60 -10.47 -17.23
N PHE A 187 -16.65 -11.26 -17.46
CA PHE A 187 -16.70 -12.68 -17.12
C PHE A 187 -15.63 -13.49 -17.88
N GLU A 188 -15.61 -13.40 -19.21
CA GLU A 188 -14.64 -14.08 -20.08
C GLU A 188 -13.20 -13.70 -19.70
N ARG A 189 -12.97 -12.41 -19.46
CA ARG A 189 -11.67 -11.90 -19.02
C ARG A 189 -11.23 -12.56 -17.70
N ALA A 190 -12.11 -12.62 -16.70
CA ALA A 190 -11.81 -13.24 -15.42
C ALA A 190 -11.49 -14.74 -15.57
N CYS A 191 -12.25 -15.46 -16.39
CA CYS A 191 -12.00 -16.87 -16.69
C CYS A 191 -10.61 -17.09 -17.32
N LEU A 192 -10.25 -16.31 -18.33
CA LEU A 192 -8.96 -16.41 -19.00
C LEU A 192 -7.79 -15.98 -18.11
N GLU A 193 -7.95 -14.93 -17.30
CA GLU A 193 -6.95 -14.50 -16.31
C GLU A 193 -6.69 -15.58 -15.25
N GLY A 194 -7.76 -16.21 -14.73
CA GLY A 194 -7.65 -17.31 -13.78
C GLY A 194 -6.93 -18.52 -14.37
N LEU A 195 -7.30 -18.94 -15.59
CA LEU A 195 -6.60 -20.03 -16.28
C LEU A 195 -5.15 -19.72 -16.56
N HIS A 196 -4.87 -18.54 -17.12
CA HIS A 196 -3.51 -18.11 -17.39
C HIS A 196 -2.68 -18.14 -16.11
N THR A 197 -3.19 -17.61 -14.99
CA THR A 197 -2.49 -17.55 -13.71
C THR A 197 -2.17 -18.94 -13.18
N ILE A 198 -3.16 -19.84 -13.12
CA ILE A 198 -2.97 -21.19 -12.57
C ILE A 198 -2.11 -22.06 -13.50
N VAL A 199 -2.40 -22.09 -14.80
CA VAL A 199 -1.68 -22.95 -15.76
C VAL A 199 -0.25 -22.45 -15.95
N ALA A 200 -0.02 -21.14 -16.12
CA ALA A 200 1.33 -20.60 -16.24
C ALA A 200 2.14 -20.81 -14.95
N GLY A 201 1.50 -20.70 -13.78
CA GLY A 201 2.12 -21.03 -12.50
C GLY A 201 2.58 -22.49 -12.42
N ILE A 202 1.69 -23.44 -12.72
CA ILE A 202 2.02 -24.87 -12.72
C ILE A 202 3.15 -25.17 -13.72
N VAL A 203 3.06 -24.65 -14.94
CA VAL A 203 4.07 -24.87 -15.98
C VAL A 203 5.41 -24.25 -15.59
N GLY A 204 5.40 -23.04 -15.02
CA GLY A 204 6.62 -22.39 -14.52
C GLY A 204 7.30 -23.19 -13.41
N GLN A 205 6.51 -23.73 -12.47
CA GLN A 205 7.03 -24.46 -11.31
C GLN A 205 7.45 -25.90 -11.64
N ARG A 206 6.76 -26.57 -12.58
CA ARG A 206 6.91 -28.01 -12.86
C ARG A 206 7.48 -28.32 -14.24
N GLY A 207 7.66 -27.31 -15.10
CA GLY A 207 8.12 -27.42 -16.48
C GLY A 207 7.07 -27.93 -17.48
N ARG A 208 5.89 -28.38 -17.00
CA ARG A 208 4.75 -28.83 -17.81
C ARG A 208 3.47 -28.78 -16.97
N LEU A 209 2.31 -28.90 -17.62
CA LEU A 209 1.05 -29.07 -16.90
C LEU A 209 0.98 -30.47 -16.28
N MET A 210 1.48 -30.60 -15.06
CA MET A 210 1.20 -31.75 -14.21
C MET A 210 -0.14 -31.46 -13.52
N GLY A 211 -1.07 -32.42 -13.50
CA GLY A 211 -2.40 -32.23 -12.94
C GLY A 211 -3.52 -32.64 -13.88
N ASP A 212 -4.55 -33.28 -13.34
CA ASP A 212 -5.76 -33.53 -14.13
C ASP A 212 -6.57 -32.25 -14.31
N LYS A 213 -7.44 -32.27 -15.33
CA LYS A 213 -8.30 -31.14 -15.68
C LYS A 213 -9.13 -30.65 -14.49
N SER A 214 -9.62 -31.58 -13.66
CA SER A 214 -10.50 -31.27 -12.53
C SER A 214 -9.78 -30.44 -11.46
N MET A 215 -8.50 -30.75 -11.19
CA MET A 215 -7.69 -30.00 -10.25
C MET A 215 -7.37 -28.61 -10.78
N VAL A 216 -6.99 -28.47 -12.05
CA VAL A 216 -6.73 -27.16 -12.67
C VAL A 216 -7.98 -26.29 -12.63
N ASN A 217 -9.13 -26.85 -13.00
CA ASN A 217 -10.42 -26.17 -12.94
C ASN A 217 -10.74 -25.72 -11.51
N ARG A 218 -10.61 -26.60 -10.51
CA ARG A 218 -10.88 -26.27 -9.10
C ARG A 218 -10.02 -25.09 -8.60
N LEU A 219 -8.72 -25.11 -8.88
CA LEU A 219 -7.80 -24.04 -8.47
C LEU A 219 -8.14 -22.71 -9.16
N ALA A 220 -8.40 -22.74 -10.47
CA ALA A 220 -8.78 -21.55 -11.22
C ALA A 220 -10.15 -21.00 -10.80
N THR A 221 -11.12 -21.86 -10.54
CA THR A 221 -12.44 -21.49 -10.00
C THR A 221 -12.31 -20.78 -8.66
N ASN A 222 -11.52 -21.32 -7.72
CA ASN A 222 -11.30 -20.69 -6.42
C ASN A 222 -10.66 -19.30 -6.58
N TRP A 223 -9.66 -19.17 -7.44
CA TRP A 223 -8.99 -17.91 -7.72
C TRP A 223 -9.93 -16.85 -8.32
N ILE A 224 -10.78 -17.24 -9.27
CA ILE A 224 -11.78 -16.35 -9.91
C ILE A 224 -12.88 -15.96 -8.91
N CYS A 225 -13.35 -16.91 -8.10
CA CYS A 225 -14.40 -16.66 -7.12
C CYS A 225 -13.95 -15.67 -6.03
N ASN A 226 -12.67 -15.69 -5.64
CA ASN A 226 -12.12 -14.74 -4.66
C ASN A 226 -12.00 -13.31 -5.20
N SER A 227 -11.89 -13.15 -6.53
CA SER A 227 -11.73 -11.86 -7.22
C SER A 227 -13.04 -11.42 -7.86
N TYR A 228 -13.34 -11.90 -9.07
CA TYR A 228 -14.57 -11.60 -9.81
C TYR A 228 -15.83 -12.00 -9.03
N GLY A 229 -15.81 -13.15 -8.34
CA GLY A 229 -16.92 -13.56 -7.48
C GLY A 229 -17.18 -12.57 -6.33
N SER A 230 -16.13 -12.02 -5.71
CA SER A 230 -16.27 -10.96 -4.70
C SER A 230 -16.98 -9.73 -5.26
N GLN A 231 -16.58 -9.31 -6.47
CA GLN A 231 -17.20 -8.17 -7.15
C GLN A 231 -18.70 -8.43 -7.41
N LYS A 232 -19.07 -9.66 -7.78
CA LYS A 232 -20.48 -10.07 -7.93
C LYS A 232 -21.25 -10.08 -6.62
N ILE A 233 -20.64 -10.49 -5.50
CA ILE A 233 -21.24 -10.29 -4.18
C ILE A 233 -21.46 -8.80 -3.91
N GLY A 234 -20.48 -7.95 -4.21
CA GLY A 234 -20.61 -6.49 -4.10
C GLY A 234 -21.82 -5.93 -4.86
N GLU A 235 -22.00 -6.36 -6.12
CA GLU A 235 -23.17 -6.00 -6.94
C GLU A 235 -24.50 -6.49 -6.34
N MET A 236 -24.53 -7.70 -5.76
CA MET A 236 -25.73 -8.28 -5.16
C MET A 236 -26.12 -7.57 -3.84
N ILE A 237 -25.13 -7.15 -3.04
CA ILE A 237 -25.39 -6.47 -1.76
C ILE A 237 -25.59 -4.95 -1.92
N GLU A 238 -25.21 -4.36 -3.05
CA GLU A 238 -25.43 -2.93 -3.36
C GLU A 238 -26.84 -2.43 -2.98
N PRO A 239 -27.95 -3.04 -3.45
CA PRO A 239 -29.29 -2.62 -3.07
C PRO A 239 -29.57 -2.79 -1.57
N ILE A 240 -29.02 -3.83 -0.94
CA ILE A 240 -29.16 -4.10 0.50
C ILE A 240 -28.47 -2.99 1.31
N ILE A 241 -27.27 -2.57 0.90
CA ILE A 241 -26.54 -1.47 1.55
C ILE A 241 -27.32 -0.16 1.42
N ARG A 242 -27.92 0.13 0.26
CA ARG A 242 -28.73 1.35 0.09
C ARG A 242 -29.95 1.38 1.00
N GLU A 243 -30.62 0.24 1.15
CA GLU A 243 -31.72 0.07 2.10
C GLU A 243 -31.23 0.32 3.54
N ALA A 244 -30.13 -0.33 3.94
CA ALA A 244 -29.54 -0.20 5.26
C ALA A 244 -29.14 1.25 5.57
N VAL A 245 -28.46 1.92 4.64
CA VAL A 245 -28.03 3.32 4.79
C VAL A 245 -29.24 4.24 4.99
N THR A 246 -30.32 4.02 4.25
CA THR A 246 -31.55 4.80 4.39
C THR A 246 -32.23 4.55 5.74
N ALA A 247 -32.34 3.30 6.15
CA ALA A 247 -33.02 2.91 7.38
C ALA A 247 -32.25 3.30 8.66
N GLU A 248 -30.92 3.19 8.64
CA GLU A 248 -30.03 3.57 9.75
C GLU A 248 -29.74 5.08 9.78
N GLY A 249 -30.15 5.84 8.75
CA GLY A 249 -29.87 7.28 8.64
C GLY A 249 -28.40 7.61 8.40
N TYR A 250 -27.64 6.69 7.79
CA TYR A 250 -26.26 6.96 7.40
C TYR A 250 -26.19 7.89 6.20
N ARG A 251 -25.06 8.60 6.04
CA ARG A 251 -24.82 9.54 4.96
C ARG A 251 -23.83 8.96 3.95
N PHE A 252 -24.21 8.97 2.68
CA PHE A 252 -23.27 8.74 1.58
C PHE A 252 -22.33 9.94 1.42
N LEU A 253 -21.06 9.66 1.12
CA LEU A 253 -20.06 10.68 0.80
C LEU A 253 -20.43 11.35 -0.54
N PRO A 254 -20.35 12.69 -0.62
CA PRO A 254 -20.60 13.39 -1.87
C PRO A 254 -19.47 13.12 -2.87
N PHE A 255 -19.84 13.05 -4.15
CA PHE A 255 -18.88 12.97 -5.24
C PHE A 255 -18.30 14.35 -5.53
N GLN A 256 -17.00 14.40 -5.80
CA GLN A 256 -16.24 15.63 -5.92
C GLN A 256 -15.75 15.81 -7.34
N THR A 257 -15.99 16.99 -7.91
CA THR A 257 -15.49 17.35 -9.25
C THR A 257 -13.98 17.59 -9.24
N ALA A 258 -13.44 18.05 -8.11
CA ALA A 258 -12.02 18.24 -7.86
C ALA A 258 -11.65 17.60 -6.50
N PRO A 259 -11.40 16.28 -6.45
CA PRO A 259 -11.13 15.60 -5.18
C PRO A 259 -9.83 16.07 -4.53
N PHE A 260 -9.88 16.48 -3.26
CA PHE A 260 -8.73 16.63 -2.40
C PHE A 260 -8.29 15.28 -1.82
N VAL A 261 -6.98 15.05 -1.81
CA VAL A 261 -6.37 13.88 -1.17
C VAL A 261 -5.37 14.32 -0.11
N LEU A 262 -5.58 13.89 1.13
CA LEU A 262 -4.64 14.03 2.24
C LEU A 262 -3.97 12.68 2.48
N ASN A 263 -2.68 12.56 2.20
CA ASN A 263 -1.97 11.29 2.22
C ASN A 263 -0.79 11.36 3.20
N VAL A 264 -0.78 10.50 4.21
CA VAL A 264 0.30 10.43 5.19
C VAL A 264 1.19 9.21 4.95
N LYS A 265 2.50 9.45 4.91
CA LYS A 265 3.56 8.45 4.70
C LYS A 265 4.53 8.48 5.87
N GLY A 266 5.04 7.32 6.21
CA GLY A 266 5.94 7.12 7.34
C GLY A 266 5.94 5.66 7.80
N ALA A 267 7.01 5.26 8.49
CA ALA A 267 7.18 3.90 8.97
C ALA A 267 6.04 3.45 9.92
N SER A 268 5.96 2.14 10.18
CA SER A 268 5.08 1.62 11.22
C SER A 268 5.39 2.31 12.55
N ALA A 269 4.35 2.73 13.29
CA ALA A 269 4.49 3.45 14.57
C ALA A 269 5.21 4.82 14.51
N ALA A 270 5.44 5.40 13.32
CA ALA A 270 5.97 6.76 13.14
C ALA A 270 5.01 7.89 13.56
N GLY A 271 3.84 7.59 14.13
CA GLY A 271 2.87 8.63 14.55
C GLY A 271 1.95 9.17 13.46
N LYS A 272 1.78 8.50 12.31
CA LYS A 272 0.87 8.92 11.23
C LYS A 272 -0.53 9.30 11.71
N SER A 273 -1.12 8.48 12.58
CA SER A 273 -2.46 8.74 13.09
C SER A 273 -2.57 9.93 14.05
N THR A 274 -1.44 10.40 14.62
CA THR A 274 -1.38 11.64 15.40
C THR A 274 -1.40 12.90 14.52
N ILE A 275 -1.21 12.74 13.20
CA ILE A 275 -1.30 13.83 12.21
C ILE A 275 -2.75 14.12 11.80
N ARG A 276 -3.67 13.13 11.93
CA ARG A 276 -5.06 13.28 11.51
C ARG A 276 -5.80 14.49 12.11
N PRO A 277 -5.67 14.80 13.42
CA PRO A 277 -6.24 16.03 13.97
C PRO A 277 -5.69 17.31 13.31
N LEU A 278 -4.43 17.30 12.87
CA LEU A 278 -3.83 18.43 12.16
C LEU A 278 -4.31 18.49 10.71
N GLN A 279 -4.52 17.34 10.05
CA GLN A 279 -5.14 17.25 8.72
C GLN A 279 -6.59 17.74 8.73
N ARG A 280 -7.34 17.48 9.80
CA ARG A 280 -8.67 18.07 10.00
C ARG A 280 -8.60 19.59 10.05
N LYS A 281 -7.72 20.15 10.89
CA LYS A 281 -7.51 21.61 10.96
C LYS A 281 -7.09 22.20 9.61
N LEU A 282 -6.25 21.47 8.84
CA LEU A 282 -5.90 21.87 7.49
C LEU A 282 -7.14 21.89 6.58
N ALA A 283 -7.95 20.84 6.57
CA ALA A 283 -9.18 20.80 5.78
C ALA A 283 -10.12 21.97 6.13
N GLU A 284 -10.29 22.27 7.42
CA GLU A 284 -11.06 23.44 7.90
C GLU A 284 -10.51 24.76 7.35
N ARG A 285 -9.19 24.97 7.39
CA ARG A 285 -8.53 26.17 6.83
C ARG A 285 -8.70 26.30 5.32
N LEU A 286 -8.82 25.16 4.62
CA LEU A 286 -9.07 25.09 3.18
C LEU A 286 -10.56 25.19 2.82
N GLY A 287 -11.45 25.26 3.82
CA GLY A 287 -12.90 25.31 3.61
C GLY A 287 -13.51 23.97 3.14
N LEU A 288 -12.83 22.85 3.44
CA LEU A 288 -13.27 21.51 3.06
C LEU A 288 -14.02 20.86 4.25
N PRO A 289 -15.28 20.45 4.08
CA PRO A 289 -16.00 19.71 5.13
C PRO A 289 -15.29 18.38 5.42
N TRP A 290 -14.92 18.15 6.68
CA TRP A 290 -14.20 16.94 7.06
C TRP A 290 -15.04 15.68 6.83
N GLU A 291 -16.35 15.79 7.03
CA GLU A 291 -17.35 14.75 6.80
C GLU A 291 -17.48 14.30 5.34
N ASP A 292 -16.87 15.02 4.39
CA ASP A 292 -16.87 14.68 2.97
C ASP A 292 -15.65 13.83 2.55
N PHE A 293 -14.75 13.51 3.49
CA PHE A 293 -13.61 12.62 3.27
C PHE A 293 -13.97 11.15 3.48
N ALA A 294 -13.52 10.28 2.59
CA ALA A 294 -13.37 8.85 2.85
C ALA A 294 -12.09 8.62 3.66
N LEU A 295 -12.22 8.13 4.89
CA LEU A 295 -11.09 7.84 5.78
C LEU A 295 -10.57 6.43 5.52
N VAL A 296 -9.64 6.33 4.58
CA VAL A 296 -9.09 5.08 4.08
C VAL A 296 -7.95 4.61 5.01
N SER A 297 -8.29 3.72 5.96
CA SER A 297 -7.35 3.07 6.87
C SER A 297 -7.75 1.61 7.19
N PRO A 298 -7.27 0.64 6.38
CA PRO A 298 -7.56 -0.79 6.49
C PRO A 298 -7.22 -1.40 7.85
N ASP A 299 -6.27 -0.83 8.59
CA ASP A 299 -5.88 -1.35 9.90
C ASP A 299 -7.06 -1.41 10.90
N TYR A 300 -8.09 -0.57 10.73
CA TYR A 300 -9.29 -0.62 11.56
C TYR A 300 -10.18 -1.85 11.31
N TRP A 301 -10.00 -2.53 10.17
CA TRP A 301 -10.75 -3.75 9.83
C TRP A 301 -10.29 -4.96 10.64
N ARG A 302 -9.05 -4.98 11.15
CA ARG A 302 -8.46 -6.17 11.80
C ARG A 302 -9.30 -6.72 12.97
N LYS A 303 -9.82 -5.84 13.84
CA LYS A 303 -10.69 -6.22 14.96
C LYS A 303 -12.10 -6.62 14.52
N PHE A 304 -12.48 -6.37 13.27
CA PHE A 304 -13.69 -6.92 12.66
C PHE A 304 -13.44 -8.32 12.09
N LEU A 305 -12.23 -8.59 11.61
CA LEU A 305 -11.84 -9.85 10.98
C LEU A 305 -11.51 -10.95 11.99
N LEU A 306 -11.06 -10.59 13.20
CA LEU A 306 -10.61 -11.51 14.24
C LEU A 306 -10.94 -10.95 15.64
N ASP A 307 -11.52 -11.79 16.49
CA ASP A 307 -11.65 -11.51 17.91
C ASP A 307 -10.30 -11.75 18.62
N TYR A 308 -9.69 -10.68 19.12
CA TYR A 308 -8.37 -10.75 19.74
C TYR A 308 -8.40 -11.52 21.07
N ASP A 309 -9.52 -11.48 21.79
CA ASP A 309 -9.65 -12.10 23.11
C ASP A 309 -9.74 -13.63 23.00
N SER A 310 -10.13 -14.15 21.83
CA SER A 310 -10.20 -15.58 21.53
C SER A 310 -8.84 -16.29 21.40
N LEU A 311 -7.74 -15.54 21.29
CA LEU A 311 -6.43 -16.07 20.91
C LEU A 311 -5.59 -16.67 22.05
N GLY A 312 -6.02 -16.50 23.30
CA GLY A 312 -5.31 -17.00 24.48
C GLY A 312 -3.84 -16.57 24.50
N ASP A 313 -2.92 -17.52 24.69
CA ASP A 313 -1.47 -17.25 24.74
C ASP A 313 -0.90 -16.66 23.44
N GLY A 314 -1.61 -16.82 22.31
CA GLY A 314 -1.23 -16.30 21.00
C GLY A 314 -1.63 -14.84 20.73
N PHE A 315 -2.22 -14.13 21.70
CA PHE A 315 -2.82 -12.79 21.50
C PHE A 315 -1.89 -11.75 20.85
N LYS A 316 -0.58 -11.82 21.08
CA LYS A 316 0.39 -10.89 20.48
C LYS A 316 0.50 -11.03 18.96
N TYR A 317 0.10 -12.16 18.40
CA TYR A 317 0.11 -12.44 16.96
C TYR A 317 -1.17 -11.99 16.24
N ALA A 318 -2.17 -11.44 16.93
CA ALA A 318 -3.48 -11.10 16.35
C ALA A 318 -3.40 -10.24 15.06
N ALA A 319 -2.48 -9.27 15.04
CA ALA A 319 -2.25 -8.44 13.85
C ALA A 319 -1.63 -9.25 12.70
N MET A 320 -0.79 -10.24 12.98
CA MET A 320 -0.17 -11.07 11.95
C MET A 320 -1.18 -12.08 11.38
N LEU A 321 -2.05 -12.63 12.24
CA LEU A 321 -3.10 -13.58 11.84
C LEU A 321 -4.16 -12.98 10.90
N THR A 322 -4.29 -11.65 10.87
CA THR A 322 -5.17 -10.94 9.94
C THR A 322 -4.44 -10.37 8.72
N GLY A 323 -3.10 -10.42 8.69
CA GLY A 323 -2.28 -9.66 7.74
C GLY A 323 -2.50 -10.05 6.28
N GLN A 324 -2.51 -11.37 6.00
CA GLN A 324 -2.66 -11.89 4.63
C GLN A 324 -4.05 -11.57 4.06
N GLU A 325 -5.09 -11.66 4.88
CA GLU A 325 -6.46 -11.36 4.45
C GLU A 325 -6.66 -9.86 4.26
N LEU A 326 -6.07 -9.06 5.14
CA LEU A 326 -6.10 -7.61 5.01
C LEU A 326 -5.50 -7.16 3.67
N GLU A 327 -4.39 -7.77 3.23
CA GLU A 327 -3.81 -7.51 1.90
C GLU A 327 -4.81 -7.77 0.77
N ILE A 328 -5.62 -8.83 0.88
CA ILE A 328 -6.65 -9.17 -0.12
C ILE A 328 -7.76 -8.13 -0.14
N ILE A 329 -8.30 -7.76 1.03
CA ILE A 329 -9.37 -6.75 1.11
C ILE A 329 -8.87 -5.38 0.63
N ASP A 330 -7.62 -5.04 0.94
CA ASP A 330 -6.98 -3.81 0.53
C ASP A 330 -6.81 -3.69 -1.00
N LYS A 331 -6.49 -4.81 -1.68
CA LYS A 331 -6.50 -4.89 -3.16
C LYS A 331 -7.90 -4.74 -3.74
N LYS A 332 -8.91 -5.34 -3.09
CA LYS A 332 -10.33 -5.21 -3.50
C LYS A 332 -10.80 -3.75 -3.37
N LEU A 333 -10.42 -3.06 -2.29
CA LEU A 333 -10.68 -1.62 -2.12
C LEU A 333 -10.08 -0.82 -3.28
N ASP A 334 -8.85 -1.10 -3.71
CA ASP A 334 -8.23 -0.37 -4.82
C ASP A 334 -8.99 -0.55 -6.13
N GLY A 335 -9.40 -1.79 -6.47
CA GLY A 335 -10.21 -2.07 -7.65
C GLY A 335 -11.58 -1.40 -7.58
N TYR A 336 -12.19 -1.37 -6.39
CA TYR A 336 -13.46 -0.68 -6.15
C TYR A 336 -13.34 0.84 -6.36
N MET A 337 -12.29 1.46 -5.81
CA MET A 337 -12.00 2.89 -5.96
C MET A 337 -11.65 3.25 -7.41
N GLU A 338 -10.96 2.37 -8.14
CA GLU A 338 -10.70 2.56 -9.56
C GLU A 338 -11.99 2.56 -10.39
N ALA A 339 -12.91 1.64 -10.11
CA ALA A 339 -14.22 1.62 -10.75
C ALA A 339 -15.04 2.90 -10.44
N LYS A 340 -14.98 3.41 -9.19
CA LYS A 340 -15.59 4.71 -8.83
C LYS A 340 -14.97 5.88 -9.60
N ALA A 341 -13.65 5.91 -9.74
CA ALA A 341 -12.95 6.94 -10.49
C ALA A 341 -13.37 6.95 -11.97
N MET A 342 -13.51 5.79 -12.60
CA MET A 342 -14.00 5.67 -13.98
C MET A 342 -15.42 6.25 -14.16
N ARG A 343 -16.23 6.24 -13.10
CA ARG A 343 -17.59 6.82 -13.09
C ARG A 343 -17.63 8.28 -12.60
N SER A 344 -16.49 8.88 -12.29
CA SER A 344 -16.40 10.23 -11.68
C SER A 344 -17.13 10.34 -10.32
N GLU A 345 -17.09 9.27 -9.53
CA GLU A 345 -17.78 9.15 -8.23
C GLU A 345 -16.83 9.26 -7.03
N MET A 346 -15.69 9.94 -7.20
CA MET A 346 -14.66 10.01 -6.14
C MET A 346 -15.04 11.03 -5.07
N PRO A 347 -15.02 10.67 -3.77
CA PRO A 347 -15.06 11.65 -2.68
C PRO A 347 -13.68 12.27 -2.46
N HIS A 348 -13.57 13.20 -1.50
CA HIS A 348 -12.27 13.54 -0.94
C HIS A 348 -11.67 12.33 -0.22
N LEU A 349 -10.35 12.20 -0.15
CA LEU A 349 -9.69 11.02 0.42
C LEU A 349 -8.71 11.42 1.53
N LEU A 350 -8.82 10.78 2.69
CA LEU A 350 -7.78 10.76 3.71
C LEU A 350 -7.17 9.37 3.71
N ILE A 351 -5.89 9.25 3.37
CA ILE A 351 -5.21 7.96 3.23
C ILE A 351 -4.18 7.80 4.35
N ASP A 352 -4.49 6.92 5.31
CA ASP A 352 -3.57 6.41 6.34
C ASP A 352 -3.36 4.92 6.11
N ARG A 353 -2.66 4.63 4.99
CA ARG A 353 -2.32 3.29 4.52
C ARG A 353 -0.81 3.13 4.44
N PHE A 354 -0.31 2.11 5.12
CA PHE A 354 1.03 1.57 4.88
C PHE A 354 0.89 0.40 3.91
N ARG A 355 1.39 0.55 2.67
CA ARG A 355 1.60 -0.59 1.77
C ARG A 355 3.06 -0.70 1.38
N PHE A 356 3.54 -1.92 1.35
CA PHE A 356 4.88 -2.27 0.90
C PHE A 356 5.07 -1.99 -0.61
N ASP A 357 4.05 -2.28 -1.42
CA ASP A 357 4.03 -2.01 -2.86
C ASP A 357 3.85 -0.52 -3.22
N SER A 358 3.51 0.35 -2.25
CA SER A 358 3.49 1.81 -2.46
C SER A 358 4.88 2.39 -2.71
N PHE A 359 5.94 1.59 -2.46
CA PHE A 359 7.33 1.98 -2.55
C PHE A 359 8.15 1.10 -3.51
N GLU A 360 7.58 0.01 -4.05
CA GLU A 360 8.27 -0.88 -4.99
C GLU A 360 8.59 -0.19 -6.32
N SER A 361 9.81 -0.40 -6.82
CA SER A 361 10.38 0.33 -7.94
C SER A 361 9.67 0.01 -9.28
N VAL A 362 9.11 1.05 -9.90
CA VAL A 362 9.34 1.65 -11.24
C VAL A 362 9.72 0.77 -12.47
N ALA A 363 10.07 -0.51 -12.34
CA ALA A 363 10.57 -1.33 -13.46
C ALA A 363 9.47 -1.78 -14.46
N LYS A 364 8.20 -1.51 -14.19
CA LYS A 364 7.10 -1.61 -15.16
C LYS A 364 6.37 -0.28 -15.16
N GLN A 365 6.10 0.28 -16.35
CA GLN A 365 5.48 1.58 -16.64
C GLN A 365 4.08 1.85 -16.00
N GLN A 366 3.69 1.13 -14.95
CA GLN A 366 2.40 1.19 -14.26
C GLN A 366 2.51 1.65 -12.79
N ALA A 367 3.62 2.22 -12.35
CA ALA A 367 3.78 2.70 -10.96
C ALA A 367 2.73 3.76 -10.58
N ASP A 368 2.29 4.57 -11.54
CA ASP A 368 1.25 5.60 -11.34
C ASP A 368 -0.16 4.99 -11.17
N GLY A 369 -0.38 3.77 -11.68
CA GLY A 369 -1.70 3.15 -11.79
C GLY A 369 -2.25 2.55 -10.49
N ARG A 370 -1.49 2.51 -9.39
CA ARG A 370 -1.90 1.81 -8.16
C ARG A 370 -2.19 2.72 -6.97
N LEU A 371 -1.62 3.92 -6.92
CA LEU A 371 -1.81 4.83 -5.79
C LEU A 371 -3.16 5.52 -5.85
N LEU A 372 -3.98 5.43 -4.79
CA LEU A 372 -5.27 6.13 -4.73
C LEU A 372 -5.13 7.66 -4.86
N SER A 373 -3.97 8.21 -4.47
CA SER A 373 -3.68 9.64 -4.62
C SER A 373 -3.75 10.13 -6.06
N ARG A 374 -3.61 9.24 -7.07
CA ARG A 374 -3.72 9.60 -8.50
C ARG A 374 -5.08 10.18 -8.88
N PHE A 375 -6.11 9.88 -8.09
CA PHE A 375 -7.47 10.35 -8.29
C PHE A 375 -7.74 11.73 -7.69
N GLY A 376 -6.75 12.31 -7.00
CA GLY A 376 -6.84 13.68 -6.52
C GLY A 376 -6.61 14.69 -7.64
N ASP A 377 -7.36 15.78 -7.60
CA ASP A 377 -7.04 17.02 -8.31
C ASP A 377 -5.94 17.78 -7.54
N THR A 378 -6.15 17.92 -6.23
CA THR A 378 -5.19 18.50 -5.29
C THR A 378 -4.76 17.46 -4.26
N VAL A 379 -3.45 17.26 -4.10
CA VAL A 379 -2.86 16.20 -3.27
C VAL A 379 -1.91 16.79 -2.25
N PHE A 380 -2.18 16.59 -0.97
CA PHE A 380 -1.26 16.89 0.13
C PHE A 380 -0.55 15.60 0.56
N MET A 381 0.78 15.62 0.51
CA MET A 381 1.64 14.52 0.95
C MET A 381 2.40 14.90 2.21
N PHE A 382 2.16 14.17 3.29
CA PHE A 382 2.87 14.34 4.56
C PHE A 382 3.85 13.19 4.74
N PHE A 383 5.13 13.49 4.92
CA PHE A 383 6.19 12.52 5.16
C PHE A 383 6.66 12.64 6.60
N VAL A 384 6.26 11.69 7.45
CA VAL A 384 6.61 11.69 8.87
C VAL A 384 7.96 11.00 9.07
N ILE A 385 8.92 11.76 9.59
CA ILE A 385 10.29 11.34 9.90
C ILE A 385 10.35 11.07 11.40
N THR A 386 10.61 9.83 11.80
CA THR A 386 10.72 9.40 13.19
C THR A 386 11.94 8.50 13.36
N PRO A 387 12.81 8.74 14.35
CA PRO A 387 13.96 7.87 14.59
C PRO A 387 13.53 6.39 14.72
N PRO A 388 14.19 5.44 14.04
CA PRO A 388 13.76 4.04 14.04
C PRO A 388 13.67 3.43 15.44
N ALA A 389 14.57 3.78 16.36
CA ALA A 389 14.52 3.34 17.75
C ALA A 389 13.21 3.76 18.45
N GLU A 390 12.75 5.00 18.23
CA GLU A 390 11.49 5.48 18.81
C GLU A 390 10.28 4.75 18.25
N THR A 391 10.33 4.30 16.98
CA THR A 391 9.21 3.52 16.41
C THR A 391 9.01 2.19 17.14
N VAL A 392 10.08 1.58 17.66
CA VAL A 392 10.03 0.34 18.47
C VAL A 392 9.33 0.60 19.80
N GLU A 393 9.73 1.66 20.50
CA GLU A 393 9.13 2.02 21.80
C GLU A 393 7.66 2.45 21.67
N ARG A 394 7.35 3.25 20.65
CA ARG A 394 5.98 3.69 20.34
C ARG A 394 5.09 2.51 19.96
N ALA A 395 5.61 1.55 19.19
CA ALA A 395 4.86 0.33 18.83
C ALA A 395 4.53 -0.52 20.06
N TRP A 396 5.46 -0.64 21.02
CA TRP A 396 5.23 -1.33 22.28
C TRP A 396 4.12 -0.68 23.11
N LYS A 397 4.19 0.64 23.31
CA LYS A 397 3.15 1.40 24.02
C LYS A 397 1.78 1.20 23.37
N ARG A 398 1.70 1.31 22.04
CA ARG A 398 0.46 1.03 21.28
C ARG A 398 -0.01 -0.42 21.46
N GLY A 399 0.91 -1.39 21.52
CA GLY A 399 0.61 -2.79 21.79
C GLY A 399 -0.07 -2.98 23.14
N LEU A 400 0.43 -2.32 24.19
CA LEU A 400 -0.18 -2.33 25.53
C LEU A 400 -1.57 -1.69 25.56
N GLU A 401 -1.76 -0.58 24.85
CA GLU A 401 -3.03 0.16 24.83
C GLU A 401 -4.11 -0.55 24.00
N THR A 402 -3.75 -1.09 22.84
CA THR A 402 -4.73 -1.53 21.83
C THR A 402 -4.74 -3.04 21.56
N GLY A 403 -3.77 -3.79 22.12
CA GLY A 403 -3.52 -5.20 21.83
C GLY A 403 -2.75 -5.44 20.53
N ARG A 404 -2.31 -4.38 19.83
CA ARG A 404 -1.63 -4.48 18.53
C ARG A 404 -0.11 -4.50 18.66
N TYR A 405 0.44 -5.66 18.99
CA TYR A 405 1.88 -5.88 19.08
C TYR A 405 2.53 -6.05 17.69
N LYS A 406 3.84 -5.80 17.65
CA LYS A 406 4.71 -6.03 16.49
C LYS A 406 6.09 -6.48 16.94
N ALA A 407 6.73 -7.32 16.13
CA ALA A 407 8.09 -7.77 16.37
C ALA A 407 9.09 -6.65 16.06
N VAL A 408 10.25 -6.68 16.72
CA VAL A 408 11.27 -5.60 16.61
C VAL A 408 11.90 -5.59 15.24
N ASP A 409 12.33 -6.76 14.77
CA ASP A 409 12.89 -6.98 13.42
C ASP A 409 11.92 -6.51 12.32
N ASP A 410 10.64 -6.85 12.45
CA ASP A 410 9.57 -6.38 11.55
C ASP A 410 9.45 -4.85 11.56
N LEU A 411 9.49 -4.21 12.73
CA LEU A 411 9.43 -2.75 12.83
C LEU A 411 10.65 -2.07 12.21
N LEU A 412 11.84 -2.60 12.44
CA LEU A 412 13.08 -2.04 11.90
C LEU A 412 13.18 -2.25 10.38
N TYR A 413 12.75 -3.41 9.88
CA TYR A 413 12.61 -3.66 8.44
C TYR A 413 11.64 -2.66 7.79
N HIS A 414 10.47 -2.42 8.40
CA HIS A 414 9.52 -1.40 7.94
C HIS A 414 10.12 0.02 7.88
N ASN A 415 11.07 0.35 8.75
CA ASN A 415 11.75 1.64 8.68
C ASN A 415 12.63 1.71 7.43
N ILE A 416 13.45 0.68 7.17
CA ILE A 416 14.30 0.61 5.97
C ILE A 416 13.46 0.81 4.70
N GLU A 417 12.34 0.11 4.60
CA GLU A 417 11.43 0.22 3.45
C GLU A 417 10.81 1.62 3.34
N ALA A 418 10.30 2.17 4.43
CA ALA A 418 9.70 3.50 4.43
C ALA A 418 10.71 4.59 4.02
N TYR A 419 11.94 4.55 4.57
CA TYR A 419 12.96 5.56 4.29
C TYR A 419 13.64 5.39 2.92
N THR A 420 13.59 4.19 2.36
CA THR A 420 13.95 3.95 0.96
C THR A 420 12.86 4.47 0.02
N GLY A 421 11.60 4.24 0.37
CA GLY A 421 10.45 4.53 -0.47
C GLY A 421 9.96 5.98 -0.49
N MET A 422 9.97 6.67 0.65
CA MET A 422 9.45 8.04 0.77
C MET A 422 10.14 9.02 -0.20
N PRO A 423 11.48 9.04 -0.34
CA PRO A 423 12.14 9.92 -1.29
C PRO A 423 11.81 9.59 -2.75
N ASN A 424 11.72 8.29 -3.10
CA ASN A 424 11.31 7.88 -4.46
C ASN A 424 9.89 8.36 -4.79
N LEU A 425 8.97 8.25 -3.82
CA LEU A 425 7.61 8.74 -3.97
C LEU A 425 7.59 10.27 -4.12
N PHE A 426 8.31 10.99 -3.26
CA PHE A 426 8.42 12.46 -3.35
C PHE A 426 8.89 12.91 -4.74
N PHE A 427 10.01 12.37 -5.24
CA PHE A 427 10.55 12.76 -6.55
C PHE A 427 9.64 12.35 -7.73
N THR A 428 8.83 11.30 -7.59
CA THR A 428 7.83 10.91 -8.60
C THR A 428 6.68 11.91 -8.68
N TRP A 429 6.37 12.59 -7.58
CA TRP A 429 5.22 13.48 -7.46
C TRP A 429 5.55 14.97 -7.59
N VAL A 430 6.76 15.40 -7.19
CA VAL A 430 7.16 16.82 -7.16
C VAL A 430 7.03 17.52 -8.51
N LYS A 431 7.16 16.79 -9.62
CA LYS A 431 7.02 17.32 -10.99
C LYS A 431 5.71 16.95 -11.70
N LYS A 432 4.69 16.49 -10.98
CA LYS A 432 3.39 16.21 -11.62
C LYS A 432 2.81 17.50 -12.19
N GLU A 433 2.41 17.46 -13.45
CA GLU A 433 1.78 18.60 -14.14
C GLU A 433 0.25 18.55 -14.06
N ARG A 434 -0.32 17.34 -13.94
CA ARG A 434 -1.78 17.14 -13.95
C ARG A 434 -2.41 17.47 -12.60
N GLN A 435 -1.73 17.20 -11.50
CA GLN A 435 -2.22 17.43 -10.15
C GLN A 435 -1.52 18.62 -9.51
N THR A 436 -2.26 19.36 -8.68
CA THR A 436 -1.65 20.31 -7.75
C THR A 436 -1.17 19.53 -6.53
N VAL A 437 0.13 19.52 -6.27
CA VAL A 437 0.73 18.70 -5.22
C VAL A 437 1.45 19.56 -4.21
N HIS A 438 1.06 19.44 -2.94
CA HIS A 438 1.75 20.00 -1.79
C HIS A 438 2.48 18.89 -1.03
N PHE A 439 3.69 19.16 -0.57
CA PHE A 439 4.49 18.24 0.22
C PHE A 439 4.85 18.88 1.55
N GLU A 440 4.91 18.07 2.60
CA GLU A 440 5.44 18.48 3.89
C GLU A 440 6.18 17.33 4.55
N PHE A 441 7.42 17.58 4.95
CA PHE A 441 8.24 16.69 5.74
C PHE A 441 8.15 17.10 7.21
N LEU A 442 7.78 16.14 8.05
CA LEU A 442 7.43 16.35 9.45
C LEU A 442 8.43 15.63 10.34
N ASP A 443 9.24 16.39 11.06
CA ASP A 443 10.09 15.87 12.12
C ASP A 443 9.25 15.50 13.34
N ASN A 444 9.20 14.20 13.62
CA ASN A 444 8.46 13.64 14.74
C ASN A 444 9.39 13.05 15.81
N SER A 445 10.62 13.55 15.92
CA SER A 445 11.53 13.33 17.06
C SER A 445 11.15 14.14 18.32
N VAL A 446 9.89 14.57 18.40
CA VAL A 446 9.33 15.33 19.52
C VAL A 446 8.72 14.42 20.58
N PRO A 447 8.63 14.87 21.85
CA PRO A 447 7.94 14.12 22.90
C PRO A 447 6.50 13.71 22.51
N TYR A 448 6.08 12.55 22.99
CA TYR A 448 4.74 12.03 22.73
C TYR A 448 3.64 13.04 23.10
N GLY A 449 2.75 13.33 22.16
CA GLY A 449 1.64 14.28 22.31
C GLY A 449 1.95 15.70 21.86
N GLN A 450 3.22 16.02 21.54
CA GLN A 450 3.57 17.29 20.91
C GLN A 450 3.37 17.22 19.39
N PRO A 451 3.03 18.35 18.73
CA PRO A 451 2.96 18.40 17.28
C PRO A 451 4.35 18.21 16.68
N PRO A 452 4.47 17.53 15.52
CA PRO A 452 5.74 17.45 14.80
C PRO A 452 6.16 18.83 14.27
N ARG A 453 7.45 18.99 14.01
CA ARG A 453 8.02 20.21 13.41
C ARG A 453 8.08 20.08 11.90
N THR A 454 7.86 21.17 11.17
CA THR A 454 8.05 21.17 9.71
C THR A 454 9.54 21.23 9.40
N ALA A 455 10.05 20.20 8.71
CA ALA A 455 11.45 20.12 8.26
C ALA A 455 11.62 20.68 6.84
N ALA A 456 10.64 20.45 5.97
CA ALA A 456 10.57 21.02 4.63
C ALA A 456 9.13 21.00 4.13
N PHE A 457 8.78 21.88 3.20
CA PHE A 457 7.46 21.92 2.57
C PHE A 457 7.53 22.55 1.18
N GLY A 458 6.48 22.43 0.38
CA GLY A 458 6.43 23.12 -0.91
C GLY A 458 5.32 22.63 -1.83
N TRP A 459 5.31 23.21 -3.04
CA TRP A 459 4.36 22.91 -4.11
C TRP A 459 5.10 22.32 -5.31
N ASN A 460 4.38 21.91 -6.36
CA ASN A 460 4.97 21.38 -7.59
C ASN A 460 6.23 22.15 -8.01
N ASP A 461 7.34 21.42 -8.13
CA ASP A 461 8.67 21.89 -8.53
C ASP A 461 9.28 23.03 -7.68
N LYS A 462 8.78 23.21 -6.45
CA LYS A 462 9.26 24.20 -5.48
C LYS A 462 9.40 23.60 -4.09
N LEU A 463 10.58 23.71 -3.49
CA LEU A 463 10.85 23.18 -2.15
C LEU A 463 11.42 24.28 -1.24
N THR A 464 10.92 24.34 -0.01
CA THR A 464 11.48 25.13 1.08
C THR A 464 11.96 24.19 2.17
N VAL A 465 13.23 24.29 2.56
CA VAL A 465 13.88 23.48 3.59
C VAL A 465 14.15 24.33 4.82
N LEU A 466 13.61 23.91 5.96
CA LEU A 466 13.78 24.53 7.28
C LEU A 466 14.80 23.79 8.15
N ASP A 467 14.96 22.47 7.94
CA ASP A 467 15.82 21.63 8.75
C ASP A 467 16.63 20.66 7.86
N VAL A 468 17.89 21.03 7.63
CA VAL A 468 18.84 20.28 6.80
C VAL A 468 19.13 18.89 7.39
N ASP A 469 19.30 18.80 8.71
CA ASP A 469 19.70 17.57 9.39
C ASP A 469 18.54 16.57 9.47
N CYS A 470 17.32 17.07 9.71
CA CYS A 470 16.12 16.24 9.64
C CYS A 470 15.91 15.68 8.23
N MET A 471 16.06 16.50 7.19
CA MET A 471 15.94 16.03 5.80
C MET A 471 16.97 14.93 5.49
N ARG A 472 18.23 15.10 5.91
CA ARG A 472 19.28 14.07 5.75
C ARG A 472 19.02 12.80 6.56
N SER A 473 18.19 12.87 7.60
CA SER A 473 17.81 11.68 8.36
C SER A 473 17.01 10.67 7.51
N LEU A 474 16.35 11.11 6.43
CA LEU A 474 15.72 10.21 5.45
C LEU A 474 16.73 9.26 4.77
N THR A 475 17.98 9.68 4.60
CA THR A 475 19.05 8.81 4.08
C THR A 475 19.63 7.95 5.20
N ARG A 476 19.90 8.54 6.37
CA ARG A 476 20.48 7.84 7.53
C ARG A 476 19.62 6.66 7.99
N TYR A 477 18.30 6.83 8.04
CA TYR A 477 17.39 5.81 8.54
C TYR A 477 17.12 4.66 7.55
N ARG A 478 17.79 4.64 6.39
CA ARG A 478 17.82 3.47 5.50
C ARG A 478 18.78 2.39 5.98
N SER A 479 19.75 2.74 6.82
CA SER A 479 20.79 1.83 7.30
C SER A 479 20.55 1.48 8.76
N VAL A 480 19.64 0.52 8.95
CA VAL A 480 19.17 0.06 10.26
C VAL A 480 19.54 -1.40 10.47
N ASN A 481 20.05 -1.72 11.66
CA ASN A 481 20.29 -3.08 12.14
C ASN A 481 18.99 -3.73 12.61
N ILE A 482 18.43 -4.64 11.80
CA ILE A 482 17.19 -5.35 12.13
C ILE A 482 17.34 -6.30 13.33
N ASP A 483 18.57 -6.70 13.65
CA ASP A 483 18.88 -7.59 14.79
C ASP A 483 19.17 -6.82 16.09
N ALA A 484 18.94 -5.49 16.09
CA ALA A 484 19.20 -4.63 17.24
C ALA A 484 18.37 -5.05 18.47
N LYS A 485 19.03 -5.10 19.63
CA LYS A 485 18.41 -5.45 20.92
C LYS A 485 18.24 -4.25 21.85
N GLY A 486 18.65 -3.08 21.40
CA GLY A 486 18.53 -1.82 22.10
C GLY A 486 18.68 -0.63 21.15
N PRO A 487 18.33 0.58 21.61
CA PRO A 487 18.28 1.78 20.78
C PRO A 487 19.66 2.15 20.18
N ASP A 488 20.75 1.95 20.93
CA ASP A 488 22.10 2.32 20.52
C ASP A 488 22.65 1.43 19.38
N GLU A 489 22.05 0.25 19.17
CA GLU A 489 22.46 -0.71 18.14
C GLU A 489 21.72 -0.53 16.81
N VAL A 490 20.73 0.36 16.76
CA VAL A 490 19.76 0.47 15.66
C VAL A 490 20.40 1.07 14.40
N LEU A 491 21.14 2.16 14.54
CA LEU A 491 21.73 2.85 13.39
C LEU A 491 23.11 2.24 13.10
N MET A 492 23.32 1.80 11.87
CA MET A 492 24.63 1.34 11.43
C MET A 492 25.50 2.52 11.01
N GLU A 493 26.82 2.41 11.22
CA GLU A 493 27.77 3.30 10.56
C GLU A 493 27.68 3.08 9.03
N THR A 494 27.47 4.16 8.29
CA THR A 494 27.38 4.13 6.84
C THR A 494 28.60 4.82 6.24
N ASP A 495 29.20 4.23 5.20
CA ASP A 495 30.11 4.97 4.33
C ASP A 495 29.37 6.21 3.77
N GLU A 496 29.87 7.39 4.08
CA GLU A 496 29.31 8.72 3.77
C GLU A 496 29.05 8.99 2.28
N ALA A 497 29.38 8.05 1.39
CA ALA A 497 29.34 8.19 -0.06
C ALA A 497 27.96 7.93 -0.72
N LYS A 498 26.90 7.61 0.05
CA LYS A 498 25.59 7.26 -0.50
C LYS A 498 24.66 8.49 -0.53
N SER A 499 24.63 9.17 -1.68
CA SER A 499 23.60 10.14 -2.14
C SER A 499 22.94 11.02 -1.06
N ASP A 500 23.27 12.31 -1.05
CA ASP A 500 22.58 13.30 -0.22
C ASP A 500 21.22 13.67 -0.85
N ILE A 501 20.12 13.49 -0.10
CA ILE A 501 18.77 13.84 -0.56
C ILE A 501 18.62 15.33 -0.87
N LEU A 502 19.36 16.22 -0.20
CA LEU A 502 19.30 17.65 -0.47
C LEU A 502 20.04 18.00 -1.76
N ALA A 503 21.13 17.29 -2.06
CA ALA A 503 21.79 17.37 -3.36
C ALA A 503 20.84 16.92 -4.48
N ASP A 504 20.16 15.78 -4.27
CA ASP A 504 19.11 15.30 -5.19
C ASP A 504 17.98 16.34 -5.38
N CYS A 505 17.56 17.04 -4.31
CA CYS A 505 16.55 18.09 -4.39
C CYS A 505 17.04 19.26 -5.24
N ILE A 506 18.26 19.76 -5.02
CA ILE A 506 18.84 20.87 -5.79
C ILE A 506 18.97 20.49 -7.27
N GLU A 507 19.38 19.26 -7.57
CA GLU A 507 19.53 18.78 -8.95
C GLU A 507 18.17 18.62 -9.65
N LYS A 508 17.19 18.05 -8.95
CA LYS A 508 15.93 17.61 -9.56
C LYS A 508 14.83 18.64 -9.50
N ILE A 509 14.83 19.59 -8.57
CA ILE A 509 13.75 20.55 -8.35
C ILE A 509 14.19 21.93 -8.85
N THR A 510 13.32 22.61 -9.59
CA THR A 510 13.67 23.90 -10.20
C THR A 510 13.93 24.99 -9.17
N ASP A 511 13.06 25.19 -8.16
CA ASP A 511 13.28 26.21 -7.13
C ASP A 511 13.45 25.55 -5.75
N VAL A 512 14.62 25.71 -5.12
CA VAL A 512 14.88 25.23 -3.74
C VAL A 512 15.35 26.37 -2.87
N THR A 513 14.63 26.63 -1.78
CA THR A 513 14.93 27.66 -0.79
C THR A 513 15.32 27.02 0.54
N PHE A 514 16.39 27.50 1.16
CA PHE A 514 16.81 27.13 2.51
C PHE A 514 16.57 28.31 3.45
N LEU A 515 15.90 28.05 4.56
CA LEU A 515 15.54 29.05 5.56
C LEU A 515 16.11 28.68 6.93
N ASP A 516 16.44 29.68 7.74
CA ASP A 516 16.68 29.46 9.16
C ASP A 516 15.35 29.11 9.84
N GLN A 517 15.32 28.00 10.58
CA GLN A 517 14.09 27.51 11.19
C GLN A 517 13.46 28.51 12.17
N ARG A 518 14.27 29.32 12.88
CA ARG A 518 13.81 30.23 13.93
C ARG A 518 13.46 31.61 13.40
N THR A 519 14.33 32.19 12.57
CA THR A 519 14.16 33.56 12.05
C THR A 519 13.37 33.60 10.74
N LEU A 520 13.25 32.47 10.05
CA LEU A 520 12.69 32.34 8.70
C LEU A 520 13.44 33.18 7.65
N GLU A 521 14.68 33.59 7.95
CA GLU A 521 15.54 34.28 7.00
C GLU A 521 16.09 33.30 5.96
N VAL A 522 16.16 33.75 4.70
CA VAL A 522 16.74 32.94 3.62
C VAL A 522 18.24 32.79 3.84
N LEU A 523 18.70 31.54 3.92
CA LEU A 523 20.11 31.16 4.05
C LEU A 523 20.72 30.83 2.68
N GLY A 524 19.92 30.32 1.76
CA GLY A 524 20.36 29.97 0.42
C GLY A 524 19.19 29.71 -0.51
N HIS A 525 19.40 29.92 -1.81
CA HIS A 525 18.44 29.59 -2.85
C HIS A 525 19.17 29.02 -4.05
N THR A 526 18.55 28.03 -4.68
CA THR A 526 18.99 27.49 -5.96
C THR A 526 17.87 27.50 -6.96
N ARG A 527 18.21 27.86 -8.20
CA ARG A 527 17.36 27.73 -9.37
C ARG A 527 18.01 26.83 -10.41
N ASP A 528 17.30 25.79 -10.84
CA ASP A 528 17.76 24.80 -11.82
C ASP A 528 19.16 24.24 -11.49
N GLY A 529 19.36 23.89 -10.21
CA GLY A 529 20.62 23.36 -9.69
C GLY A 529 21.76 24.37 -9.50
N LYS A 530 21.51 25.67 -9.70
CA LYS A 530 22.52 26.74 -9.56
C LYS A 530 22.20 27.65 -8.39
N CYS A 531 23.20 28.02 -7.59
CA CYS A 531 23.04 29.02 -6.53
C CYS A 531 22.96 30.41 -7.16
N ASP A 532 21.86 31.09 -6.90
CA ASP A 532 21.63 32.50 -7.21
C ASP A 532 21.63 33.38 -5.94
N TYR A 533 21.52 32.79 -4.75
CA TYR A 533 21.61 33.48 -3.46
C TYR A 533 22.16 32.57 -2.36
N GLU A 534 23.03 33.11 -1.50
CA GLU A 534 23.45 32.47 -0.25
C GLU A 534 23.92 33.50 0.78
N VAL A 535 23.91 33.08 2.04
CA VAL A 535 24.49 33.82 3.17
C VAL A 535 25.67 33.04 3.73
N ASP A 536 26.79 33.73 3.96
CA ASP A 536 27.99 33.20 4.62
C ASP A 536 28.51 31.84 4.08
N GLY A 537 28.41 31.61 2.77
CA GLY A 537 28.85 30.35 2.14
C GLY A 537 28.04 29.14 2.58
N PHE A 538 26.73 29.31 2.82
CA PHE A 538 25.82 28.28 3.32
C PHE A 538 25.97 26.93 2.61
N PHE A 539 26.05 26.91 1.28
CA PHE A 539 26.13 25.66 0.52
C PHE A 539 27.44 24.91 0.79
N ALA A 540 28.57 25.62 0.83
CA ALA A 540 29.87 25.03 1.13
C ALA A 540 29.95 24.50 2.56
N LYS A 541 29.42 25.25 3.55
CA LYS A 541 29.36 24.82 4.96
C LYS A 541 28.51 23.57 5.16
N ASN A 542 27.47 23.41 4.35
CA ASN A 542 26.58 22.26 4.38
C ASN A 542 27.00 21.15 3.41
N SER A 543 28.14 21.23 2.73
CA SER A 543 28.58 20.23 1.73
C SER A 543 27.55 19.96 0.62
N LEU A 544 26.79 20.98 0.22
CA LEU A 544 25.78 20.88 -0.84
C LEU A 544 26.39 21.24 -2.20
N PRO A 545 26.06 20.50 -3.28
CA PRO A 545 26.56 20.83 -4.60
C PRO A 545 25.96 22.14 -5.07
N CYS A 546 26.81 23.09 -5.50
CA CYS A 546 26.32 24.29 -6.12
C CYS A 546 27.29 24.90 -7.14
N ALA A 547 26.80 25.11 -8.36
CA ALA A 547 27.48 25.96 -9.33
C ALA A 547 26.99 27.40 -9.15
N HIS A 548 27.88 28.31 -8.75
CA HIS A 548 27.53 29.73 -8.65
C HIS A 548 27.26 30.31 -10.05
N VAL A 549 26.18 31.09 -10.17
CA VAL A 549 25.96 31.90 -11.37
C VAL A 549 27.03 33.00 -11.40
N SER A 550 27.90 32.99 -12.42
CA SER A 550 28.92 34.03 -12.58
C SER A 550 28.24 35.40 -12.64
N PRO A 551 28.66 36.38 -11.81
CA PRO A 551 28.15 37.74 -11.94
C PRO A 551 28.55 38.25 -13.33
N THR A 552 27.57 38.68 -14.12
CA THR A 552 27.85 39.38 -15.38
C THR A 552 28.73 40.57 -15.07
N ALA A 553 29.93 40.58 -15.67
CA ALA A 553 30.95 41.61 -15.48
C ALA A 553 30.37 43.01 -15.71
N GLY A 554 30.38 43.85 -14.68
CA GLY A 554 30.04 45.26 -14.76
C GLY A 554 29.98 45.95 -13.41
N GLY A 555 31.10 46.53 -12.97
CA GLY A 555 31.14 47.54 -11.91
C GLY A 555 32.14 47.25 -10.78
N ASP A 556 33.21 48.03 -10.75
CA ASP A 556 34.29 48.01 -9.74
C ASP A 556 33.80 48.33 -8.32
N GLY A 557 34.41 47.63 -7.34
CA GLY A 557 34.86 48.18 -6.06
C GLY A 557 33.83 48.35 -4.93
N ASP A 558 33.78 47.38 -4.01
CA ASP A 558 34.08 47.61 -2.57
C ASP A 558 34.07 46.28 -1.78
N GLU A 559 34.93 46.20 -0.77
CA GLU A 559 35.17 45.05 0.11
C GLU A 559 33.99 44.76 1.06
N ASP A 560 32.90 44.20 0.53
CA ASP A 560 31.81 43.58 1.31
C ASP A 560 31.43 42.22 0.67
N SER A 561 32.41 41.31 0.61
CA SER A 561 32.33 40.06 -0.13
C SER A 561 31.64 38.93 0.65
N ALA A 562 30.31 38.90 0.70
CA ALA A 562 29.54 37.69 1.06
C ALA A 562 28.06 37.71 0.62
N ARG A 563 27.68 38.47 -0.42
CA ARG A 563 26.33 38.43 -0.99
C ARG A 563 26.40 38.40 -2.50
N LEU A 564 26.19 37.23 -3.10
CA LEU A 564 25.90 37.16 -4.54
C LEU A 564 24.55 37.87 -4.78
N GLY A 565 24.55 38.85 -5.69
CA GLY A 565 23.53 39.89 -5.84
C GLY A 565 22.18 39.44 -6.43
N GLY A 566 21.48 38.53 -5.76
CA GLY A 566 20.06 38.24 -5.99
C GLY A 566 19.15 39.15 -5.14
N THR A 567 17.96 39.47 -5.67
CA THR A 567 16.88 40.11 -4.90
C THR A 567 16.56 39.24 -3.68
N LYS A 568 16.44 39.83 -2.48
CA LYS A 568 16.03 39.11 -1.26
C LYS A 568 14.71 38.39 -1.54
N LEU A 569 14.75 37.06 -1.65
CA LEU A 569 13.56 36.23 -1.73
C LEU A 569 12.82 36.39 -0.40
N GLU A 570 11.57 36.83 -0.45
CA GLU A 570 10.71 36.92 0.73
C GLU A 570 9.72 35.77 0.69
N LEU A 571 9.73 34.94 1.73
CA LEU A 571 8.71 33.93 1.95
C LEU A 571 7.50 34.59 2.62
N ASP A 572 6.32 34.41 2.04
CA ASP A 572 5.05 34.73 2.70
C ASP A 572 4.73 33.62 3.73
N ALA A 573 5.37 33.69 4.90
CA ALA A 573 5.24 32.68 5.94
C ALA A 573 3.79 32.55 6.47
N GLU A 574 3.03 33.66 6.50
CA GLU A 574 1.62 33.62 6.92
C GLU A 574 0.76 32.82 5.93
N ARG A 575 1.04 32.95 4.63
CA ARG A 575 0.38 32.15 3.59
C ARG A 575 0.77 30.68 3.71
N GLU A 576 2.05 30.36 3.78
CA GLU A 576 2.50 28.95 3.77
C GLU A 576 2.04 28.18 5.01
N ARG A 577 1.97 28.84 6.19
CA ARG A 577 1.39 28.26 7.41
C ARG A 577 -0.07 27.81 7.27
N LYS A 578 -0.82 28.33 6.28
CA LYS A 578 -2.18 27.86 5.99
C LYS A 578 -2.18 26.45 5.38
N PHE A 579 -1.11 26.06 4.72
CA PHE A 579 -0.98 24.81 3.97
C PHE A 579 -0.13 23.75 4.68
N THR A 580 0.66 24.15 5.69
CA THR A 580 1.45 23.23 6.53
C THR A 580 0.75 22.83 7.82
N VAL A 581 1.04 21.65 8.36
CA VAL A 581 0.49 21.14 9.62
C VAL A 581 1.49 21.11 10.78
N GLY A 582 2.78 21.08 10.49
CA GLY A 582 3.83 21.07 11.50
C GLY A 582 4.07 22.44 12.14
N ALA A 583 4.75 22.43 13.28
CA ALA A 583 5.22 23.65 13.95
C ALA A 583 6.40 24.27 13.20
N TRP A 584 6.45 25.61 13.17
CA TRP A 584 7.53 26.40 12.58
C TRP A 584 8.31 27.07 13.72
N GLY A 585 9.64 27.10 13.62
CA GLY A 585 10.47 27.74 14.65
C GLY A 585 10.50 27.00 15.99
N GLY A 586 11.14 27.63 16.98
CA GLY A 586 11.30 27.08 18.33
C GLY A 586 10.10 27.29 19.24
N GLU A 587 8.87 27.24 18.68
CA GLU A 587 7.63 27.25 19.44
C GLU A 587 7.31 25.89 20.07
#